data_AF-A0A3D2NK18-F1
#
_entry.id   AF-A0A3D2NK18-F1
#
_cell.length_a   1.000
_cell.length_b   1.000
_cell.length_c   1.000
_cell.angle_alpha   90.00
_cell.angle_beta   90.00
_cell.angle_gamma   90.00
#
_symmetry.space_group_name_H-M   'P 1'
#
loop_
_entity.id
_entity.type
_entity.pdbx_description
1 polymer ?
#
loop_
_entity_poly.entity_id
_entity_poly.type
_entity_poly.pdbx_seq_one_letter_code
_entity_poly.pdbx_strand_id
1 'polypeptide(L)'
;MQRRIDEARTIVEDYPAVLEAWETGRIVRGHVLTIVAAGSVLPPELRGAFADAAIPTCERDTPSRVRPTLEILAQHLHPRSFAERHEEADAGRCVRIVPG
;
A
#
# COMPACT_ATOMS: atom_id res chain seq x y z
N MET A 1 6.23 8.52 25.43
CA MET A 1 7.12 7.55 24.75
C MET A 1 6.40 6.21 24.60
N GLN A 2 5.18 6.18 24.04
CA GLN A 2 4.32 4.97 23.97
C GLN A 2 3.73 4.70 22.57
N ARG A 3 3.94 5.59 21.58
CA ARG A 3 3.37 5.47 20.21
C ARG A 3 3.98 4.37 19.32
N ARG A 4 5.13 3.80 19.71
CA ARG A 4 5.90 2.89 18.84
C ARG A 4 5.35 1.45 18.81
N ILE A 5 4.56 1.06 19.82
CA ILE A 5 4.01 -0.30 19.93
C ILE A 5 2.65 -0.38 19.23
N ASP A 6 1.85 0.69 19.31
CA ASP A 6 0.57 0.76 18.59
C ASP A 6 0.77 0.75 17.07
N GLU A 7 1.74 1.50 16.55
CA GLU A 7 2.12 1.45 15.13
C GLU A 7 2.54 0.04 14.70
N ALA A 8 3.32 -0.67 15.52
CA ALA A 8 3.80 -2.01 15.18
C ALA A 8 2.67 -3.05 15.13
N ARG A 9 1.66 -2.95 16.00
CA ARG A 9 0.53 -3.87 16.02
C ARG A 9 -0.38 -3.72 14.79
N THR A 10 -0.63 -2.48 14.36
CA THR A 10 -1.35 -2.20 13.10
C THR A 10 -0.61 -2.75 11.88
N ILE A 11 0.72 -2.72 11.87
CA ILE A 11 1.53 -3.26 10.77
C ILE A 11 1.39 -4.78 10.65
N VAL A 12 1.42 -5.50 11.77
CA VAL A 12 1.37 -6.96 11.78
C VAL A 12 0.01 -7.49 11.31
N GLU A 13 -1.08 -6.84 11.68
CA GLU A 13 -2.44 -7.28 11.33
C GLU A 13 -2.84 -6.86 9.91
N ASP A 14 -2.47 -5.66 9.47
CA ASP A 14 -2.89 -5.12 8.17
C ASP A 14 -1.90 -5.37 7.01
N TYR A 15 -0.63 -5.65 7.31
CA TYR A 15 0.46 -5.74 6.31
C TYR A 15 1.39 -6.95 6.51
N PRO A 16 0.89 -8.20 6.51
CA PRO A 16 1.70 -9.39 6.75
C PRO A 16 2.84 -9.58 5.72
N ALA A 17 2.60 -9.28 4.44
CA ALA A 17 3.63 -9.38 3.40
C ALA A 17 4.78 -8.37 3.59
N VAL A 18 4.46 -7.17 4.10
CA VAL A 18 5.46 -6.13 4.39
C VAL A 18 6.31 -6.54 5.59
N LEU A 19 5.68 -7.16 6.60
CA LEU A 19 6.39 -7.71 7.75
C LEU A 19 7.39 -8.78 7.29
N GLU A 20 6.97 -9.74 6.46
CA GLU A 20 7.84 -10.78 5.93
C GLU A 20 9.02 -10.18 5.14
N ALA A 21 8.76 -9.21 4.27
CA ALA A 21 9.82 -8.52 3.51
C ALA A 21 10.81 -7.80 4.43
N TRP A 22 10.36 -7.24 5.55
CA TRP A 22 11.22 -6.59 6.53
C TRP A 22 12.03 -7.61 7.35
N GLU A 23 11.40 -8.68 7.83
CA GLU A 23 12.05 -9.76 8.60
C GLU A 23 13.13 -10.48 7.80
N THR A 24 12.89 -10.67 6.50
CA THR A 24 13.86 -11.25 5.55
C THR A 24 14.96 -10.26 5.15
N GLY A 25 14.90 -9.00 5.60
CA GLY A 25 15.89 -7.96 5.31
C GLY A 25 15.81 -7.39 3.89
N ARG A 26 14.75 -7.70 3.13
CA ARG A 26 14.54 -7.20 1.75
C ARG A 26 14.20 -5.71 1.72
N ILE A 27 13.55 -5.22 2.77
CA ILE A 27 13.25 -3.81 2.97
C ILE A 27 13.67 -3.35 4.37
N VAL A 28 13.98 -2.07 4.53
CA VAL A 28 14.29 -1.46 5.83
C VAL A 28 13.08 -0.79 6.48
N ARG A 29 13.15 -0.52 7.78
CA ARG A 29 12.09 0.15 8.57
C ARG A 29 11.54 1.43 7.92
N GLY A 30 12.39 2.20 7.23
CA GLY A 30 11.94 3.40 6.50
C GLY A 30 10.89 3.09 5.43
N HIS A 31 11.03 1.97 4.71
CA HIS A 31 10.03 1.53 3.73
C HIS A 31 8.72 1.13 4.38
N VAL A 32 8.79 0.36 5.47
CA VAL A 32 7.60 -0.08 6.22
C VAL A 32 6.75 1.12 6.63
N LEU A 33 7.37 2.16 7.20
CA LEU A 33 6.66 3.38 7.60
C LEU A 33 6.04 4.11 6.40
N THR A 34 6.74 4.19 5.27
CA THR A 34 6.22 4.83 4.06
C THR A 34 5.02 4.07 3.49
N ILE A 35 5.08 2.73 3.46
CA ILE A 35 3.98 1.86 2.99
C ILE A 35 2.76 2.07 3.88
N VAL A 36 2.92 1.98 5.21
CA VAL A 36 1.81 2.10 6.16
C VAL A 36 1.18 3.50 6.11
N ALA A 37 2.01 4.54 6.01
CA ALA A 37 1.51 5.91 5.86
C ALA A 37 0.69 6.08 4.58
N ALA A 38 1.20 5.62 3.43
CA ALA A 38 0.50 5.71 2.16
C ALA A 38 -0.77 4.83 2.09
N GLY A 39 -0.74 3.65 2.70
CA GLY A 39 -1.88 2.72 2.75
C GLY A 39 -2.90 3.02 3.86
N SER A 40 -2.63 3.99 4.74
CA SER A 40 -3.56 4.36 5.83
C SER A 40 -4.92 4.87 5.32
N VAL A 41 -4.95 5.45 4.11
CA VAL A 41 -6.17 5.93 3.43
C VAL A 41 -6.93 4.82 2.69
N LEU A 42 -6.35 3.62 2.60
CA LEU A 42 -6.96 2.47 1.93
C LEU A 42 -7.83 1.68 2.92
N PRO A 43 -8.99 1.17 2.46
CA PRO A 43 -9.75 0.20 3.23
C PRO A 43 -8.94 -1.10 3.40
N PRO A 44 -9.15 -1.86 4.49
CA PRO A 44 -8.36 -3.04 4.84
C PRO A 44 -8.22 -4.06 3.70
N GLU A 45 -9.31 -4.32 2.97
CA GLU A 45 -9.35 -5.24 1.83
C GLU A 45 -8.36 -4.91 0.70
N LEU A 46 -7.95 -3.64 0.55
CA LEU A 46 -6.98 -3.23 -0.46
C LEU A 46 -5.55 -3.15 0.07
N ARG A 47 -5.36 -3.17 1.39
CA ARG A 47 -4.02 -3.02 1.99
C ARG A 47 -3.10 -4.15 1.57
N GLY A 48 -3.63 -5.36 1.42
CA GLY A 48 -2.89 -6.51 0.88
C GLY A 48 -2.41 -6.28 -0.56
N ALA A 49 -3.33 -5.94 -1.47
CA ALA A 49 -2.98 -5.68 -2.87
C ALA A 49 -2.01 -4.50 -3.04
N PHE A 50 -2.17 -3.46 -2.21
CA PHE A 50 -1.23 -2.35 -2.14
C PHE A 50 0.15 -2.80 -1.65
N ALA A 51 0.22 -3.60 -0.58
CA ALA A 51 1.45 -4.13 -0.03
C ALA A 51 2.25 -4.93 -1.06
N ASP A 52 1.60 -5.85 -1.77
CA ASP A 52 2.22 -6.71 -2.76
C ASP A 52 2.82 -5.91 -3.92
N ALA A 53 2.17 -4.81 -4.33
CA ALA A 53 2.70 -3.89 -5.34
C ALA A 53 3.79 -2.94 -4.79
N ALA A 54 3.74 -2.62 -3.49
CA ALA A 54 4.69 -1.72 -2.85
C ALA A 54 6.05 -2.37 -2.56
N ILE A 55 6.07 -3.66 -2.20
CA ILE A 55 7.30 -4.38 -1.80
C ILE A 55 8.36 -4.37 -2.93
N PRO A 56 8.07 -4.76 -4.18
CA PRO A 56 9.07 -4.74 -5.26
C PRO A 56 9.60 -3.34 -5.57
N THR A 57 8.79 -2.30 -5.34
CA THR A 57 9.21 -0.90 -5.49
C THR A 57 10.19 -0.52 -4.39
N CYS A 58 9.94 -0.97 -3.16
CA CYS A 58 10.79 -0.71 -1.99
C CYS A 58 12.11 -1.48 -2.02
N GLU A 59 12.15 -2.67 -2.61
CA GLU A 59 13.39 -3.45 -2.78
C GLU A 59 14.39 -2.75 -3.72
N ARG A 60 13.91 -1.91 -4.64
CA ARG A 60 14.73 -1.30 -5.72
C ARG A 60 15.23 0.10 -5.43
N ASP A 61 14.55 0.84 -4.56
CA ASP A 61 14.79 2.28 -4.32
C ASP A 61 14.87 2.59 -2.83
N THR A 62 15.22 3.83 -2.47
CA THR A 62 15.30 4.26 -1.06
C THR A 62 13.95 4.78 -0.54
N PRO A 63 13.72 4.81 0.79
CA PRO A 63 12.43 5.21 1.38
C PRO A 63 11.92 6.58 0.91
N SER A 64 12.83 7.54 0.72
CA SER A 64 12.50 8.89 0.26
C SER A 64 12.05 8.93 -1.20
N ARG A 65 12.55 8.01 -2.04
CA ARG A 65 12.22 7.94 -3.47
C ARG A 65 10.92 7.19 -3.73
N VAL A 66 10.65 6.14 -2.95
CA VAL A 66 9.43 5.34 -3.13
C VAL A 66 8.18 6.03 -2.59
N ARG A 67 8.31 6.98 -1.67
CA ARG A 67 7.17 7.70 -1.08
C ARG A 67 6.18 8.27 -2.10
N PRO A 68 6.58 9.14 -3.05
CA PRO A 68 5.64 9.68 -4.04
C PRO A 68 5.02 8.58 -4.92
N THR A 69 5.79 7.53 -5.25
CA THR A 69 5.30 6.38 -6.03
C THR A 69 4.20 5.63 -5.28
N LEU A 70 4.39 5.40 -3.97
CA LEU A 70 3.41 4.72 -3.12
C LEU A 70 2.16 5.57 -2.87
N GLU A 71 2.31 6.89 -2.73
CA GLU A 71 1.17 7.81 -2.63
C GLU A 71 0.31 7.79 -3.91
N ILE A 72 0.93 7.76 -5.09
CA ILE A 72 0.23 7.62 -6.38
C ILE A 72 -0.45 6.25 -6.48
N LEU A 73 0.24 5.17 -6.09
CA LEU A 73 -0.32 3.82 -6.10
C LEU A 73 -1.56 3.70 -5.20
N ALA A 74 -1.50 4.22 -3.98
CA ALA A 74 -2.64 4.26 -3.06
C ALA A 74 -3.78 5.10 -3.64
N GLN A 75 -3.47 6.25 -4.23
CA GLN A 75 -4.44 7.08 -4.94
C GLN A 75 -5.00 6.45 -6.22
N HIS A 76 -4.46 5.37 -6.76
CA HIS A 76 -5.09 4.65 -7.87
C HIS A 76 -5.99 3.52 -7.39
N LEU A 77 -5.60 2.85 -6.31
CA LEU A 77 -6.41 1.81 -5.68
C LEU A 77 -7.64 2.39 -4.99
N HIS A 78 -7.50 3.53 -4.31
CA HIS A 78 -8.59 4.17 -3.58
C HIS A 78 -9.77 4.57 -4.50
N PRO A 79 -9.59 5.33 -5.60
CA PRO A 79 -10.68 5.69 -6.51
C PRO A 79 -11.28 4.48 -7.20
N ARG A 80 -10.46 3.47 -7.54
CA ARG A 80 -10.98 2.23 -8.12
C ARG A 80 -11.88 1.50 -7.14
N SER A 81 -11.55 1.45 -5.86
CA SER A 81 -12.43 0.78 -4.90
C SER A 81 -13.63 1.59 -4.45
N PHE A 82 -13.59 2.92 -4.57
CA PHE A 82 -14.79 3.75 -4.49
C PHE A 82 -15.69 3.54 -5.71
N ALA A 83 -15.12 3.43 -6.92
CA ALA A 83 -15.85 3.15 -8.14
C ALA A 83 -16.37 1.70 -8.21
N GLU A 84 -15.56 0.71 -7.86
CA GLU A 84 -15.92 -0.73 -7.83
C GLU A 84 -16.97 -1.02 -6.74
N ARG A 85 -16.91 -0.35 -5.57
CA ARG A 85 -18.02 -0.41 -4.59
C ARG A 85 -19.29 0.32 -5.06
N HIS A 86 -19.19 1.24 -6.02
CA HIS A 86 -20.36 1.85 -6.65
C HIS A 86 -20.87 1.00 -7.83
N GLU A 87 -19.99 0.24 -8.49
CA GLU A 87 -20.26 -0.66 -9.62
C GLU A 87 -20.62 -2.10 -9.21
N GLU A 88 -20.77 -2.40 -7.91
CA GLU A 88 -21.67 -3.51 -7.53
C GLU A 88 -23.14 -3.23 -7.93
N ALA A 89 -23.41 -2.04 -8.47
CA ALA A 89 -24.61 -1.73 -9.26
C ALA A 89 -24.44 -1.81 -10.79
N ASP A 90 -23.25 -2.03 -11.37
CA ASP A 90 -23.12 -2.14 -12.84
C ASP A 90 -21.93 -2.98 -13.29
N ALA A 91 -22.23 -4.17 -13.78
CA ALA A 91 -21.27 -5.18 -14.19
C ALA A 91 -20.34 -4.72 -15.34
N GLY A 92 -19.03 -4.81 -15.09
CA GLY A 92 -18.03 -5.14 -16.09
C GLY A 92 -17.79 -4.15 -17.23
N ARG A 93 -16.82 -3.25 -17.07
CA ARG A 93 -16.05 -2.78 -18.24
C ARG A 93 -14.66 -2.26 -17.90
N CYS A 94 -13.66 -2.91 -18.49
CA CYS A 94 -12.28 -2.46 -18.52
C CYS A 94 -12.17 -1.01 -19.05
N VAL A 95 -11.48 -0.13 -18.32
CA VAL A 95 -10.83 1.02 -18.95
C VAL A 95 -9.40 1.16 -18.44
N ARG A 96 -8.47 1.02 -19.40
CA ARG A 96 -7.06 1.36 -19.31
C ARG A 96 -6.94 2.82 -19.76
N ILE A 97 -6.46 3.72 -18.90
CA ILE A 97 -6.00 5.04 -19.34
C ILE A 97 -4.49 5.13 -19.12
N VAL A 98 -3.78 5.35 -20.22
CA VAL A 98 -2.39 5.77 -20.29
C VAL A 98 -2.42 7.27 -20.56
N PRO A 99 -1.86 8.15 -19.72
CA PRO A 99 -1.73 9.56 -20.05
C PRO A 99 -0.60 9.74 -21.08
N GLY A 100 -0.90 10.48 -22.15
CA GLY A 100 0.07 10.97 -23.13
C GLY A 100 0.64 12.33 -22.79
#